data_AF-A0A8S0T7A4-F1
#
_entry.id   AF-A0A8S0T7A4-F1
#
_cell.length_a   1.000
_cell.length_b   1.000
_cell.length_c   1.000
_cell.angle_alpha   90.00
_cell.angle_beta   90.00
_cell.angle_gamma   90.00
#
_symmetry.space_group_name_H-M   'P 1'
#
loop_
_entity.id
_entity.type
_entity.pdbx_description
1 polymer ?
#
loop_
_entity_poly.entity_id
_entity_poly.type
_entity_poly.pdbx_seq_one_letter_code
_entity_poly.pdbx_strand_id
1 'polypeptide(L)'
;MAAGLINRSDVVLLLHEEIESVSYLGDVYVLNSTQGKSYNCGVTVVATPLDELNIDFHPRISIPPRKLQHTHATFVRGLLSPASTKESPDVPFSSISILKQHENDMTYKIFSRETMTDTLLDKVFRYTFKIACSNHLLKAGEL
;
A
#
# COMPACT_ATOMS: atom_id res chain seq x y z
N MET A 1 3.44 -6.18 13.97
CA MET A 1 2.06 -6.22 14.49
C MET A 1 1.28 -7.45 14.03
N ALA A 2 1.29 -7.83 12.75
CA ALA A 2 0.57 -9.02 12.27
C ALA A 2 1.04 -10.36 12.91
N ALA A 3 2.36 -10.56 13.04
CA ALA A 3 2.91 -11.81 13.59
C ALA A 3 2.41 -12.14 15.00
N GLY A 4 2.17 -11.13 15.84
CA GLY A 4 1.65 -11.34 17.20
C GLY A 4 0.20 -11.85 17.22
N LEU A 5 -0.62 -11.46 16.24
CA LEU A 5 -1.98 -11.95 16.10
C LEU A 5 -1.98 -13.39 15.56
N ILE A 6 -1.21 -13.64 14.50
CA ILE A 6 -1.09 -14.96 13.87
C ILE A 6 -0.60 -16.01 14.88
N ASN A 7 0.43 -15.67 15.67
CA ASN A 7 1.02 -16.59 16.66
C ASN A 7 0.08 -16.91 17.83
N ARG A 8 -0.95 -16.08 18.07
CA ARG A 8 -1.93 -16.27 19.15
C ARG A 8 -3.25 -16.85 18.64
N SER A 9 -3.38 -17.02 17.33
CA SER A 9 -4.52 -17.66 16.70
C SER A 9 -4.16 -19.09 16.31
N ASP A 10 -5.12 -20.00 16.42
CA ASP A 10 -4.96 -21.38 15.94
C ASP A 10 -5.16 -21.42 14.41
N VAL A 11 -4.15 -20.93 13.68
CA VAL A 11 -4.21 -20.77 12.22
C VAL A 11 -2.98 -21.35 11.55
N VAL A 12 -3.18 -21.83 10.32
CA VAL A 12 -2.09 -22.21 9.42
C VAL A 12 -1.85 -21.07 8.45
N LEU A 13 -0.63 -20.52 8.46
CA LEU A 13 -0.20 -19.50 7.51
C LEU A 13 0.58 -20.14 6.37
N LEU A 14 0.07 -20.03 5.15
CA LEU A 14 0.74 -20.49 3.94
C LEU A 14 1.31 -19.28 3.19
N LEU A 15 2.63 -19.13 3.20
CA LEU A 15 3.35 -18.09 2.46
C LEU A 15 3.75 -18.60 1.08
N HIS A 16 3.95 -17.67 0.13
CA HIS A 16 4.30 -17.98 -1.27
C HIS A 16 3.27 -18.83 -2.01
N GLU A 17 2.05 -18.88 -1.49
CA GLU A 17 0.90 -19.54 -2.11
C GLU A 17 -0.04 -18.47 -2.63
N GLU A 18 -0.37 -18.52 -3.92
CA GLU A 18 -1.36 -17.64 -4.52
C GLU A 18 -2.60 -18.47 -4.88
N ILE A 19 -3.78 -17.92 -4.59
CA ILE A 19 -5.05 -18.56 -4.92
C ILE A 19 -5.47 -18.11 -6.31
N GLU A 20 -5.64 -19.06 -7.23
CA GLU A 20 -6.07 -18.81 -8.61
C GLU A 20 -7.59 -18.83 -8.77
N SER A 21 -8.29 -19.62 -7.95
CA SER A 21 -9.75 -19.72 -8.05
C SER A 21 -10.43 -20.05 -6.73
N VAL A 22 -11.68 -19.61 -6.62
CA VAL A 22 -12.58 -19.88 -5.50
C VAL A 22 -13.92 -20.37 -6.07
N SER A 23 -14.28 -21.62 -5.77
CA SER A 23 -15.50 -22.25 -6.29
C SER A 23 -16.41 -22.69 -5.15
N TYR A 24 -17.69 -22.33 -5.20
CA TYR A 24 -18.71 -22.81 -4.27
C TYR A 24 -19.41 -24.06 -4.84
N LEU A 25 -19.30 -25.19 -4.13
CA LEU A 25 -19.85 -26.48 -4.55
C LEU A 25 -21.15 -26.86 -3.82
N GLY A 26 -21.82 -25.90 -3.18
CA GLY A 26 -23.09 -26.10 -2.46
C GLY A 26 -22.94 -26.06 -0.94
N ASP A 27 -22.03 -26.85 -0.37
CA ASP A 27 -21.82 -26.86 1.09
C ASP A 27 -20.44 -26.33 1.51
N VAL A 28 -19.55 -26.16 0.54
CA VAL A 28 -18.15 -25.84 0.77
C VAL A 28 -17.61 -24.94 -0.34
N TYR A 29 -16.66 -24.10 0.02
CA TYR A 29 -15.80 -23.40 -0.91
C TYR A 29 -14.52 -24.19 -1.15
N VAL A 30 -14.14 -24.34 -2.40
CA VAL A 30 -12.87 -24.93 -2.81
C VAL A 30 -11.98 -23.81 -3.36
N LEU A 31 -10.83 -23.62 -2.70
CA LEU A 31 -9.80 -22.69 -3.14
C LEU A 31 -8.72 -23.49 -3.86
N ASN A 32 -8.42 -23.16 -5.10
CA ASN A 32 -7.28 -23.74 -5.81
C ASN A 32 -6.14 -22.74 -5.83
N SER A 33 -4.93 -23.25 -5.62
CA SER A 33 -3.70 -22.47 -5.68
C SER A 33 -2.99 -22.65 -7.01
N THR A 34 -2.16 -21.66 -7.36
CA THR A 34 -1.23 -21.73 -8.49
C THR A 34 -0.19 -22.85 -8.35
N GLN A 35 -0.03 -23.42 -7.15
CA GLN A 35 0.83 -24.58 -6.90
C GLN A 35 0.10 -25.93 -7.06
N GLY A 36 -1.16 -25.94 -7.52
CA GLY A 36 -1.94 -27.16 -7.75
C GLY A 36 -2.52 -27.80 -6.49
N LYS A 37 -2.50 -27.10 -5.34
CA LYS A 37 -3.18 -27.54 -4.11
C LYS A 37 -4.61 -27.01 -4.06
N SER A 38 -5.50 -27.81 -3.49
CA SER A 38 -6.91 -27.46 -3.27
C SER A 38 -7.24 -27.49 -1.78
N TYR A 39 -7.98 -26.48 -1.32
CA TYR A 39 -8.38 -26.33 0.08
C TYR A 39 -9.89 -26.22 0.20
N ASN A 40 -10.48 -27.05 1.06
CA ASN A 40 -11.90 -27.04 1.35
C ASN A 40 -12.18 -26.16 2.58
N CYS A 41 -13.04 -25.15 2.42
CA CYS A 41 -13.37 -24.18 3.45
C CYS A 41 -14.89 -24.05 3.57
N GLY A 42 -15.44 -24.11 4.79
CA GLY A 42 -16.86 -23.83 5.00
C GLY A 42 -17.22 -22.36 4.73
N VAL A 43 -16.29 -21.45 5.04
CA VAL A 43 -16.40 -20.01 4.76
C VAL A 43 -15.07 -19.53 4.21
N THR A 44 -15.12 -18.65 3.20
CA THR A 44 -13.95 -18.02 2.60
C THR A 44 -14.05 -16.51 2.70
N VAL A 45 -13.03 -15.88 3.27
CA VAL A 45 -12.91 -14.41 3.35
C VAL A 45 -11.81 -13.96 2.41
N VAL A 46 -12.16 -13.15 1.41
CA VAL A 46 -11.21 -12.57 0.47
C VAL A 46 -10.89 -11.14 0.90
N ALA A 47 -9.65 -10.92 1.32
CA ALA A 47 -9.15 -9.61 1.74
C ALA A 47 -8.21 -8.97 0.72
N THR A 48 -7.96 -9.64 -0.42
CA THR A 48 -7.15 -9.10 -1.51
C THR A 48 -7.97 -8.13 -2.37
N PRO A 49 -7.34 -7.09 -2.96
CA PRO A 49 -8.01 -6.22 -3.92
C PRO A 49 -8.49 -7.02 -5.12
N LEU A 50 -9.81 -7.14 -5.29
CA LEU A 50 -10.42 -7.95 -6.34
C LEU A 50 -10.25 -7.38 -7.75
N ASP A 51 -9.93 -6.10 -7.84
CA ASP A 51 -9.72 -5.35 -9.08
C ASP A 51 -8.27 -5.41 -9.60
N GLU A 52 -7.32 -5.89 -8.79
CA GLU A 52 -5.90 -5.98 -9.17
C GLU A 52 -5.43 -7.42 -9.45
N LEU A 53 -6.24 -8.44 -9.14
CA LEU A 53 -5.86 -9.84 -9.22
C LEU A 53 -6.80 -10.67 -10.11
N ASN A 54 -6.23 -11.70 -10.74
CA ASN A 54 -6.94 -12.64 -11.62
C ASN A 54 -7.44 -13.87 -10.84
N ILE A 55 -8.18 -13.67 -9.74
CA ILE A 55 -8.83 -14.78 -9.02
C ILE A 55 -10.15 -15.10 -9.72
N ASP A 56 -10.32 -16.34 -10.17
CA ASP A 56 -11.56 -16.78 -10.81
C ASP A 56 -12.59 -17.24 -9.77
N PHE A 57 -13.77 -16.65 -9.81
CA PHE A 57 -14.85 -16.95 -8.87
C PHE A 57 -15.96 -17.73 -9.55
N HIS A 58 -16.36 -18.84 -8.92
CA HIS A 58 -17.51 -19.64 -9.33
C HIS A 58 -18.48 -19.81 -8.17
N PRO A 59 -19.74 -19.32 -8.28
CA PRO A 59 -20.28 -18.54 -9.39
C PRO A 59 -19.59 -17.17 -9.54
N ARG A 60 -19.63 -16.61 -10.76
CA ARG A 60 -18.98 -15.33 -11.08
C ARG A 60 -19.52 -14.21 -10.19
N ILE A 61 -18.61 -13.39 -9.66
CA ILE A 61 -18.95 -12.19 -8.91
C ILE A 61 -18.88 -10.97 -9.83
N SER A 62 -19.75 -9.99 -9.58
CA SER A 62 -19.70 -8.69 -10.27
C SER A 62 -18.96 -7.69 -9.41
N ILE A 63 -17.83 -7.19 -9.90
CA ILE A 63 -17.06 -6.14 -9.24
C ILE A 63 -17.42 -4.82 -9.91
N PRO A 64 -18.02 -3.85 -9.21
CA PRO A 64 -18.33 -2.56 -9.81
C PRO A 64 -17.03 -1.84 -10.18
N PRO A 65 -16.96 -1.19 -11.36
CA PRO A 65 -15.78 -0.44 -11.75
C PRO A 65 -15.54 0.70 -10.77
N ARG A 66 -14.30 0.82 -10.28
CA ARG A 66 -13.88 1.90 -9.39
C ARG A 66 -12.82 2.76 -10.10
N LYS A 67 -12.88 4.07 -9.88
CA LYS A 67 -11.77 4.96 -10.26
C LYS A 67 -10.71 4.83 -9.17
N LEU A 68 -9.60 4.16 -9.50
CA LEU A 68 -8.44 4.11 -8.61
C LEU A 68 -7.87 5.53 -8.48
N GLN A 69 -7.71 6.00 -7.24
CA GLN A 69 -6.93 7.18 -6.96
C GLN A 69 -5.51 6.71 -6.60
N HIS A 70 -4.59 6.82 -7.54
CA HIS A 70 -3.19 6.55 -7.25
C HIS A 70 -2.68 7.58 -6.25
N THR A 71 -2.15 7.10 -5.14
CA THR A 71 -1.45 7.93 -4.18
C THR A 71 0.04 7.70 -4.35
N HIS A 72 0.77 8.75 -4.68
CA HIS A 72 2.22 8.74 -4.78
C HIS A 72 2.83 8.91 -3.40
N ALA A 73 3.75 8.02 -3.02
CA ALA A 73 4.55 8.19 -1.81
C ALA A 73 5.92 8.76 -2.19
N THR A 74 6.20 10.00 -1.80
CA THR A 74 7.48 10.66 -2.04
C THR A 74 8.24 10.81 -0.72
N PHE A 75 9.53 10.48 -0.72
CA PHE A 75 10.42 10.65 0.43
C PHE A 75 11.38 11.80 0.18
N VAL A 76 11.41 12.75 1.11
CA VAL A 76 12.14 14.01 0.96
C VAL A 76 12.83 14.33 2.26
N ARG A 77 14.08 14.78 2.18
CA ARG A 77 14.80 15.37 3.31
C ARG A 77 14.87 16.88 3.14
N GLY A 78 14.55 17.64 4.18
CA GLY A 78 14.58 19.09 4.10
C GLY A 78 13.97 19.81 5.30
N LEU A 79 13.72 21.11 5.15
CA LEU A 79 13.00 21.91 6.14
C LEU A 79 11.68 22.42 5.55
N LEU A 80 10.60 22.09 6.24
CA LEU A 80 9.25 22.44 5.84
C LEU A 80 9.04 23.97 5.89
N SER A 81 8.36 24.52 4.89
CA SER A 81 7.96 25.92 4.94
C SER A 81 6.76 26.11 5.90
N PRO A 82 6.64 27.22 6.64
CA PRO A 82 5.53 27.46 7.57
C PRO A 82 4.15 27.50 6.89
N ALA A 83 4.10 27.74 5.57
CA ALA A 83 2.86 27.87 4.81
C ALA A 83 2.30 26.54 4.29
N SER A 84 2.99 25.43 4.54
CA SER A 84 2.70 24.11 3.96
C SER A 84 1.50 23.39 4.58
N THR A 85 0.95 23.81 5.72
CA THR A 85 -0.13 23.08 6.40
C THR A 85 -1.54 23.57 6.04
N LYS A 86 -1.69 24.31 4.94
CA LYS A 86 -3.02 24.75 4.47
C LYS A 86 -3.71 23.62 3.72
N GLU A 87 -4.89 23.22 4.20
CA GLU A 87 -5.81 22.40 3.42
C GLU A 87 -6.44 23.27 2.32
N SER A 88 -5.83 23.26 1.14
CA SER A 88 -6.39 23.85 -0.08
C SER A 88 -6.59 22.75 -1.12
N PRO A 89 -7.66 22.79 -1.93
CA PRO A 89 -7.82 21.91 -3.10
C PRO A 89 -6.61 21.97 -4.04
N ASP A 90 -5.93 23.12 -4.08
CA ASP A 90 -4.75 23.39 -4.90
C ASP A 90 -3.45 22.77 -4.35
N VAL A 91 -3.50 22.18 -3.16
CA VAL A 91 -2.38 21.44 -2.58
C VAL A 91 -2.45 19.99 -3.09
N PRO A 92 -1.43 19.53 -3.83
CA PRO A 92 -1.48 18.22 -4.47
C PRO A 92 -1.13 17.05 -3.54
N PHE A 93 -0.75 17.33 -2.29
CA PHE A 93 -0.53 16.30 -1.29
C PHE A 93 -1.71 16.16 -0.32
N SER A 94 -2.01 14.93 0.09
CA SER A 94 -3.06 14.59 1.04
C SER A 94 -2.54 14.53 2.48
N SER A 95 -1.27 14.17 2.66
CA SER A 95 -0.63 14.16 3.99
C SER A 95 0.90 14.23 3.91
N ILE A 96 1.49 14.73 4.99
CA ILE A 96 2.94 14.76 5.21
C ILE A 96 3.22 14.30 6.65
N SER A 97 4.17 13.38 6.80
CA SER A 97 4.60 12.86 8.10
C SER A 97 6.11 12.90 8.24
N ILE A 98 6.60 13.22 9.44
CA ILE A 98 8.02 13.12 9.78
C ILE A 98 8.37 11.65 9.99
N LEU A 99 9.35 11.15 9.24
CA LEU A 99 9.92 9.81 9.41
C LEU A 99 11.10 9.81 10.37
N LYS A 100 11.96 10.82 10.27
CA LYS A 100 13.17 10.92 11.08
C LYS A 100 13.59 12.37 11.25
N GLN A 101 14.00 12.69 12.47
CA GLN A 101 14.66 13.95 12.80
C GLN A 101 16.17 13.81 12.68
N HIS A 102 16.81 14.80 12.08
CA HIS A 102 18.26 14.98 12.07
C HIS A 102 18.62 16.26 12.82
N GLU A 103 19.91 16.55 12.93
CA GLU A 103 20.39 17.73 13.65
C GLU A 103 19.83 19.06 13.09
N ASN A 104 19.77 19.19 11.76
CA ASN A 104 19.39 20.45 11.09
C ASN A 104 18.15 20.36 10.19
N ASP A 105 17.64 19.15 9.97
CA ASP A 105 16.53 18.90 9.05
C ASP A 105 15.75 17.62 9.43
N MET A 106 14.78 17.27 8.60
CA MET A 106 13.89 16.13 8.82
C MET A 106 13.73 15.37 7.52
N THR A 107 13.56 14.05 7.62
CA THR A 107 13.08 13.22 6.53
C THR A 107 11.57 13.08 6.63
N TYR A 108 10.87 13.30 5.53
CA TYR A 108 9.41 13.25 5.42
C TYR A 108 8.96 12.16 4.46
N LYS A 109 7.79 11.59 4.75
CA LYS A 109 6.98 10.84 3.80
C LYS A 109 5.78 11.70 3.41
N ILE A 110 5.61 11.92 2.11
CA ILE A 110 4.52 12.72 1.55
C ILE A 110 3.65 11.80 0.72
N PHE A 111 2.35 11.79 0.99
CA PHE A 111 1.36 11.14 0.16
C PHE A 111 0.66 12.17 -0.70
N SER A 112 0.67 11.99 -2.02
CA SER A 112 0.12 12.97 -2.96
C SER A 112 -0.71 12.34 -4.07
N ARG A 113 -1.64 13.15 -4.60
CA ARG A 113 -2.54 12.75 -5.69
C ARG A 113 -1.86 12.78 -7.06
N GLU A 114 -0.67 13.36 -7.12
CA GLU A 114 0.21 13.41 -8.29
C GLU A 114 1.67 13.28 -7.85
N THR A 115 2.55 12.96 -8.79
CA THR A 115 3.99 12.89 -8.55
C THR A 115 4.52 14.24 -8.05
N MET A 116 5.23 14.25 -6.91
CA MET A 116 5.85 15.47 -6.38
C MET A 116 7.06 15.86 -7.24
N THR A 117 6.87 16.74 -8.21
CA THR A 117 7.97 17.31 -9.02
C THR A 117 8.88 18.20 -8.16
N ASP A 118 10.10 18.47 -8.62
CA ASP A 118 11.04 19.33 -7.87
C ASP A 118 10.45 20.73 -7.67
N THR A 119 9.83 21.29 -8.72
CA THR A 119 9.10 22.56 -8.67
C THR A 119 7.98 22.61 -7.64
N LEU A 120 7.38 21.47 -7.32
CA LEU A 120 6.34 21.38 -6.32
C LEU A 120 6.93 21.27 -4.90
N LEU A 121 8.01 20.50 -4.75
CA LEU A 121 8.73 20.42 -3.49
C LEU A 121 9.30 21.78 -3.07
N ASP A 122 9.82 22.56 -4.00
CA ASP A 122 10.33 23.91 -3.76
C ASP A 122 9.24 24.87 -3.25
N LYS A 123 7.95 24.59 -3.51
CA LYS A 123 6.83 25.36 -2.93
C LYS A 123 6.52 24.96 -1.49
N VAL A 124 6.77 23.69 -1.16
CA VAL A 124 6.41 23.11 0.15
C VAL A 124 7.54 23.28 1.16
N PHE A 125 8.79 23.28 0.71
CA PHE A 125 9.98 23.30 1.54
C PHE A 125 10.88 24.49 1.24
N ARG A 126 11.65 24.93 2.24
CA ARG A 126 12.65 25.97 2.07
C ARG A 126 13.93 25.45 1.38
N TYR A 127 14.28 24.20 1.66
CA TYR A 127 15.43 23.49 1.12
C TYR A 127 15.12 21.99 1.15
N THR A 128 15.40 21.29 0.04
CA THR A 128 15.12 19.85 -0.09
C THR A 128 16.14 19.10 -0.91
N PHE A 129 16.29 17.82 -0.59
CA PHE A 129 16.87 16.79 -1.44
C PHE A 129 15.87 15.64 -1.56
N LYS A 130 15.52 15.25 -2.80
CA LYS A 130 14.76 14.01 -3.02
C LYS A 130 15.64 12.83 -2.64
N ILE A 131 15.09 11.94 -1.82
CA ILE A 131 15.74 10.66 -1.56
C ILE A 131 15.30 9.72 -2.67
N ALA A 132 16.26 9.19 -3.43
CA ALA A 132 15.96 8.27 -4.51
C ALA A 132 15.47 6.93 -3.93
N CYS A 133 14.18 6.62 -4.10
CA CYS A 133 13.69 5.27 -3.83
C CYS A 133 14.08 4.35 -4.99
N SER A 134 15.10 3.51 -4.79
CA SER A 134 15.34 2.37 -5.67
C SER A 134 14.38 1.24 -5.29
N ASN A 135 13.59 0.78 -6.26
CA ASN A 135 12.69 -0.39 -6.23
C ASN A 135 12.32 -0.93 -4.84
N HIS A 136 11.19 -0.45 -4.33
CA HIS A 136 10.41 -0.97 -3.19
C HIS A 136 11.02 -0.98 -1.78
N LEU A 137 12.27 -0.58 -1.56
CA LEU A 137 12.80 -0.45 -0.19
C LEU A 137 13.68 0.81 -0.05
N LEU A 138 13.33 1.67 0.91
CA LEU A 138 14.26 2.67 1.43
C LEU A 138 15.50 1.93 1.95
N LYS A 139 16.69 2.28 1.46
CA LYS A 139 17.92 1.75 2.06
C LYS A 139 18.04 2.31 3.46
N ALA A 140 18.23 1.43 4.45
CA ALA A 140 18.31 1.80 5.87
C ALA A 140 19.43 2.81 6.20
N GLY A 141 20.38 3.05 5.29
CA GLY A 141 21.43 4.07 5.42
C GLY A 141 21.09 5.45 4.86
N GLU A 142 19.94 5.62 4.21
CA GLU A 142 19.46 6.91 3.67
C GLU A 142 18.38 7.57 4.57
N LEU A 143 17.97 6.86 5.62
CA LEU A 143 17.13 7.38 6.71
C LEU A 143 18.01 7.89 7.83
#